data_AF-A0A4Y9FB19-F1
#
_entry.id   AF-A0A4Y9FB19-F1
#
_cell.length_a   1.000
_cell.length_b   1.000
_cell.length_c   1.000
_cell.angle_alpha   90.00
_cell.angle_beta   90.00
_cell.angle_gamma   90.00
#
_symmetry.space_group_name_H-M   'P 1'
#
loop_
_entity.id
_entity.type
_entity.pdbx_description
1 polymer ?
#
loop_
_entity_poly.entity_id
_entity_poly.type
_entity_poly.pdbx_seq_one_letter_code
_entity_poly.pdbx_strand_id
1 'polypeptide(L)'
;MRATKGLTLLEVILAIGLLSVVLLALVGLQVSSLRAGNTGRGVQSLTRQAENFLEALRRNPGQIPTVCAASGATSGGEVSVGGRTGRCTYELCAVGSDGTLTCGENTGTLYQVTLSVPKERPQVTLRTVIAP
;
A
#
# COMPACT_ATOMS: atom_id res chain seq x y z
N MET A 1 -26.92 14.52 59.93
CA MET A 1 -27.51 13.57 58.96
C MET A 1 -27.30 14.14 57.57
N ARG A 2 -26.53 13.47 56.70
CA ARG A 2 -26.26 13.93 55.33
C ARG A 2 -27.54 13.80 54.52
N ALA A 3 -28.08 14.93 54.04
CA ALA A 3 -29.22 14.92 53.13
C ALA A 3 -28.82 14.18 51.84
N THR A 4 -29.41 13.02 51.61
CA THR A 4 -29.42 12.36 50.30
C THR A 4 -30.26 13.22 49.38
N LYS A 5 -29.61 14.14 48.65
CA LYS A 5 -30.24 14.89 47.56
C LYS A 5 -30.56 13.90 46.45
N GLY A 6 -31.85 13.60 46.26
CA GLY A 6 -32.33 12.86 45.10
C GLY A 6 -32.12 13.67 43.82
N LEU A 7 -31.77 12.99 42.73
CA LEU A 7 -31.60 13.61 41.42
C LEU A 7 -32.91 14.29 41.00
N THR A 8 -32.82 15.55 40.60
CA THR A 8 -33.98 16.26 40.03
C THR A 8 -34.26 15.73 38.62
N LEU A 9 -35.52 15.76 38.18
CA LEU A 9 -35.93 15.27 36.85
C LEU A 9 -35.15 15.95 35.72
N LEU A 10 -34.81 17.23 35.90
CA LEU A 10 -34.01 18.02 34.97
C LEU A 10 -32.55 17.51 34.88
N GLU A 11 -31.95 17.12 36.00
CA GLU A 11 -30.60 16.57 36.05
C GLU A 11 -30.52 15.19 35.37
N VAL A 12 -31.57 14.37 35.49
CA VAL A 12 -31.66 13.08 34.78
C VAL A 12 -31.72 13.28 33.27
N ILE A 13 -32.54 14.21 32.78
CA ILE A 13 -32.64 14.51 31.34
C ILE A 13 -31.30 15.05 30.81
N LEU A 14 -30.64 15.92 31.59
CA LEU A 14 -29.34 16.47 31.22
C LEU A 14 -28.24 15.41 31.19
N ALA A 15 -28.25 14.47 32.14
CA ALA A 15 -27.33 13.33 32.17
C ALA A 15 -27.56 12.38 30.98
N ILE A 16 -28.81 12.07 30.63
CA ILE A 16 -29.13 11.22 29.46
C ILE A 16 -28.72 11.93 28.15
N GLY A 17 -28.95 13.24 28.06
CA GLY A 17 -28.52 14.06 26.92
C GLY A 17 -27.00 14.00 26.73
N LEU A 18 -26.23 14.26 27.79
CA LEU A 18 -24.77 14.17 27.77
C LEU A 18 -24.28 12.75 27.42
N LEU A 19 -24.91 11.72 28.00
CA LEU A 19 -24.58 10.33 27.72
C LEU A 19 -24.76 10.00 26.23
N SER A 20 -25.85 10.47 25.61
CA SER A 20 -26.10 10.24 24.19
C SER A 20 -25.00 10.83 23.28
N VAL A 21 -24.55 12.06 23.57
CA VAL A 21 -23.50 12.73 22.79
C VAL A 21 -22.17 11.99 22.91
N VAL A 22 -21.83 11.51 24.11
CA VAL A 22 -20.61 10.73 24.36
C VAL A 22 -20.65 9.40 23.60
N LEU A 23 -21.78 8.70 23.62
CA LEU A 23 -21.94 7.45 22.87
C LEU A 23 -21.82 7.66 21.35
N LEU A 24 -22.39 8.74 20.81
CA LEU A 24 -22.23 9.09 19.39
C LEU A 24 -20.76 9.34 19.03
N ALA A 25 -20.01 10.05 19.87
CA ALA A 25 -18.59 10.30 19.64
C ALA A 25 -17.75 9.01 19.61
N LEU A 26 -18.05 8.06 20.51
CA LEU A 26 -17.36 6.77 20.58
C LEU A 26 -17.62 5.89 19.34
N VAL A 27 -18.85 5.87 18.83
CA VAL A 27 -19.19 5.13 17.61
C VAL A 27 -18.46 5.70 16.40
N GLY A 28 -18.30 7.03 16.31
CA GLY A 28 -17.51 7.68 15.26
C GLY A 28 -16.06 7.19 15.21
N LEU A 29 -15.44 6.99 16.37
CA LEU A 29 -14.07 6.46 16.47
C LEU A 29 -13.97 4.99 16.05
N GLN A 30 -14.99 4.17 16.37
CA GLN A 30 -15.03 2.75 16.00
C GLN A 30 -15.16 2.56 14.48
N VAL A 31 -15.96 3.40 13.80
CA VAL A 31 -16.07 3.35 12.34
C VAL A 31 -14.75 3.73 11.67
N SER A 32 -14.02 4.70 12.24
CA SER A 32 -12.70 5.10 11.76
C SER A 32 -11.67 3.96 11.89
N SER A 33 -11.62 3.28 13.04
CA SER A 33 -10.68 2.17 13.26
C SER A 33 -11.00 0.95 12.40
N LEU A 34 -12.27 0.63 12.17
CA LEU A 34 -12.68 -0.46 11.28
C LEU A 34 -12.32 -0.18 9.81
N ARG A 35 -12.54 1.06 9.34
CA ARG A 35 -12.11 1.46 7.99
C ARG A 35 -10.59 1.38 7.86
N ALA A 36 -9.85 1.91 8.83
CA ALA A 36 -8.39 1.82 8.86
C ALA A 36 -7.89 0.37 8.86
N GLY A 37 -8.52 -0.51 9.64
CA GLY A 37 -8.18 -1.94 9.70
C GLY A 37 -8.40 -2.66 8.38
N ASN A 38 -9.53 -2.42 7.69
CA ASN A 38 -9.81 -3.02 6.39
C ASN A 38 -8.85 -2.51 5.30
N THR A 39 -8.52 -1.21 5.30
CA THR A 39 -7.51 -0.66 4.39
C THR A 39 -6.14 -1.28 4.65
N GLY A 40 -5.72 -1.41 5.91
CA GLY A 40 -4.43 -2.00 6.28
C GLY A 40 -4.27 -3.46 5.83
N ARG A 41 -5.30 -4.30 6.04
CA ARG A 41 -5.30 -5.69 5.56
C ARG A 41 -5.23 -5.79 4.04
N GLY A 42 -5.92 -4.88 3.34
CA GLY A 42 -5.88 -4.78 1.88
C GLY A 42 -4.47 -4.47 1.37
N VAL A 43 -3.78 -3.49 1.97
CA VAL A 43 -2.37 -3.17 1.63
C VAL A 43 -1.48 -4.38 1.82
N GLN A 44 -1.52 -5.01 2.99
CA GLN A 44 -0.63 -6.14 3.33
C GLN A 44 -0.78 -7.31 2.35
N SER A 45 -2.01 -7.65 1.98
CA SER A 45 -2.27 -8.71 0.99
C SER A 45 -1.70 -8.36 -0.38
N LEU A 46 -1.91 -7.12 -0.84
CA LEU A 46 -1.39 -6.64 -2.12
C LEU A 46 0.13 -6.58 -2.14
N THR A 47 0.76 -6.08 -1.07
CA THR A 47 2.22 -6.05 -0.94
C THR A 47 2.81 -7.45 -1.04
N ARG A 48 2.24 -8.44 -0.34
CA ARG A 48 2.71 -9.83 -0.41
C ARG A 48 2.61 -10.41 -1.83
N GLN A 49 1.54 -10.10 -2.55
CA GLN A 49 1.36 -10.56 -3.94
C GLN A 49 2.34 -9.86 -4.90
N ALA A 50 2.60 -8.57 -4.68
CA ALA A 50 3.57 -7.80 -5.44
C ALA A 50 5.01 -8.29 -5.18
N GLU A 51 5.35 -8.64 -3.94
CA GLU A 51 6.62 -9.28 -3.59
C GLU A 51 6.78 -10.65 -4.26
N ASN A 52 5.75 -11.49 -4.22
CA ASN A 52 5.77 -12.79 -4.91
C ASN A 52 5.99 -12.63 -6.42
N PHE A 53 5.40 -11.60 -7.03
CA PHE A 53 5.61 -11.29 -8.44
C PHE A 53 7.06 -10.87 -8.74
N LEU A 54 7.63 -9.98 -7.91
CA LEU A 54 9.03 -9.57 -8.05
C LEU A 54 9.99 -10.74 -7.81
N GLU A 55 9.67 -11.63 -6.89
CA GLU A 55 10.45 -12.85 -6.64
C GLU A 55 10.39 -13.82 -7.83
N ALA A 56 9.25 -13.92 -8.51
CA ALA A 56 9.16 -14.69 -9.76
C ALA A 56 10.06 -14.09 -10.86
N LEU A 57 10.09 -12.76 -11.00
CA LEU A 57 11.01 -12.08 -11.91
C LEU A 57 12.47 -12.27 -11.51
N ARG A 58 12.77 -12.28 -10.21
CA ARG A 58 14.13 -12.53 -9.69
C ARG A 58 14.62 -13.94 -10.03
N ARG A 59 13.75 -14.94 -9.99
CA ARG A 59 14.12 -16.33 -10.34
C ARG A 59 14.39 -16.53 -11.83
N ASN A 60 13.81 -15.69 -12.68
CA ASN A 60 14.01 -15.73 -14.12
C ASN A 60 14.20 -14.31 -14.70
N PRO A 61 15.37 -13.70 -14.48
CA PRO A 61 15.61 -12.30 -14.83
C PRO A 61 15.55 -12.04 -16.35
N GLY A 62 15.76 -13.07 -17.18
CA GLY A 62 15.62 -12.98 -18.63
C GLY A 62 14.19 -12.66 -19.10
N GLN A 63 13.17 -12.82 -18.25
CA GLN A 63 11.78 -12.45 -18.55
C GLN A 63 11.45 -10.99 -18.18
N ILE A 64 12.32 -10.27 -17.49
CA ILE A 64 12.07 -8.88 -17.10
C ILE A 64 11.79 -7.99 -18.33
N PRO A 65 12.60 -8.04 -19.41
CA PRO A 65 12.32 -7.24 -20.60
C PRO A 65 11.01 -7.62 -21.27
N THR A 66 10.59 -8.88 -21.26
CA THR A 66 9.35 -9.28 -21.94
C THR A 66 8.10 -8.96 -21.13
N VAL A 67 8.17 -9.07 -19.79
CA VAL A 67 7.04 -8.82 -18.89
C VAL A 67 6.87 -7.33 -18.61
N CYS A 68 7.97 -6.59 -18.51
CA CYS A 68 7.96 -5.18 -18.12
C CYS A 68 8.22 -4.23 -19.30
N ALA A 69 8.57 -4.71 -20.50
CA ALA A 69 8.47 -3.92 -21.73
C ALA A 69 7.08 -4.07 -22.37
N ALA A 70 6.25 -3.04 -22.28
CA ALA A 70 5.26 -2.77 -23.31
C ALA A 70 5.59 -1.45 -24.00
N SER A 71 5.81 -1.55 -25.33
CA SER A 71 5.74 -0.51 -26.35
C SER A 71 6.15 0.92 -25.94
N GLY A 72 7.46 1.17 -25.87
CA GLY A 72 8.00 2.53 -25.88
C GLY A 72 8.02 3.22 -24.51
N ALA A 73 9.10 2.99 -23.77
CA ALA A 73 9.85 3.87 -22.86
C ALA A 73 9.16 4.81 -21.84
N THR A 74 7.84 5.01 -21.85
CA THR A 74 7.15 5.97 -20.96
C THR A 74 5.92 5.37 -20.27
N SER A 75 5.40 4.23 -20.71
CA SER A 75 4.17 3.63 -20.14
C SER A 75 4.35 2.28 -19.43
N GLY A 76 5.42 1.51 -19.66
CA GLY A 76 5.65 0.22 -18.97
C GLY A 76 4.66 -0.89 -19.33
N GLY A 77 5.01 -2.14 -19.00
CA GLY A 77 4.16 -3.32 -19.19
C GLY A 77 2.97 -3.36 -18.21
N GLU A 78 1.77 -3.69 -18.70
CA GLU A 78 0.63 -3.98 -17.83
C GLU A 78 0.73 -5.40 -17.27
N VAL A 79 0.56 -5.54 -15.96
CA VAL A 79 0.71 -6.82 -15.24
C VAL A 79 -0.48 -7.04 -14.31
N SER A 80 -0.88 -8.28 -14.05
CA SER A 80 -1.94 -8.57 -13.07
C SER A 80 -1.34 -9.06 -11.76
N VAL A 81 -1.58 -8.32 -10.68
CA VAL A 81 -1.12 -8.66 -9.32
C VAL A 81 -2.35 -8.73 -8.43
N GLY A 82 -2.68 -9.92 -7.93
CA GLY A 82 -3.82 -10.05 -7.02
C GLY A 82 -5.20 -9.81 -7.63
N GLY A 83 -5.33 -10.00 -8.95
CA GLY A 83 -6.54 -9.64 -9.69
C GLY A 83 -6.69 -8.14 -9.94
N ARG A 84 -5.65 -7.33 -9.66
CA ARG A 84 -5.58 -5.90 -10.01
C ARG A 84 -4.59 -5.66 -11.13
N THR A 85 -4.93 -4.78 -12.04
CA THR A 85 -4.04 -4.34 -13.12
C THR A 85 -3.00 -3.39 -12.57
N GLY A 86 -1.76 -3.87 -12.47
CA GLY A 86 -0.54 -3.12 -12.23
C GLY A 86 0.19 -2.71 -13.50
N ARG A 87 1.28 -1.98 -13.29
CA ARG A 87 2.23 -1.53 -14.29
C ARG A 87 3.64 -1.83 -13.81
N CYS A 88 4.38 -2.58 -14.60
CA CYS A 88 5.79 -2.89 -14.39
C CYS A 88 6.64 -2.08 -15.36
N THR A 89 7.67 -1.40 -14.86
CA THR A 89 8.73 -0.79 -15.67
C THR A 89 10.08 -1.36 -15.25
N TYR A 90 11.04 -1.33 -16.16
CA TYR A 90 12.43 -1.63 -15.83
C TYR A 90 13.38 -0.61 -16.44
N GLU A 91 14.51 -0.41 -15.79
CA GLU A 91 15.65 0.38 -16.26
C GLU A 91 16.90 -0.48 -16.14
N LEU A 92 17.83 -0.31 -17.07
CA LEU A 92 19.15 -0.94 -16.96
C LEU A 92 20.00 -0.18 -15.96
N CYS A 93 20.77 -0.93 -15.17
CA CYS A 93 21.71 -0.39 -14.21
C CYS A 93 23.09 -1.03 -14.33
N ALA A 94 24.10 -0.23 -14.04
CA ALA A 94 25.48 -0.67 -13.87
C ALA A 94 25.92 -0.50 -12.41
N VAL A 95 26.91 -1.30 -12.01
CA VAL A 95 27.61 -1.14 -10.74
C VAL A 95 28.97 -0.55 -11.04
N GLY A 96 29.25 0.63 -10.49
CA GLY A 96 30.56 1.26 -10.55
C GLY A 96 31.60 0.48 -9.73
N SER A 97 32.89 0.77 -9.95
CA SER A 97 34.01 0.18 -9.19
C SER A 97 33.89 0.35 -7.68
N ASP A 98 33.19 1.40 -7.25
CA ASP A 98 33.01 1.79 -5.86
C ASP A 98 31.73 1.18 -5.23
N GLY A 99 31.03 0.31 -5.97
CA GLY A 99 29.76 -0.31 -5.55
C GLY A 99 28.54 0.60 -5.74
N THR A 100 28.69 1.75 -6.38
CA THR A 100 27.60 2.67 -6.70
C THR A 100 26.71 2.10 -7.81
N LEU A 101 25.39 2.17 -7.63
CA LEU A 101 24.42 1.76 -8.66
C LEU A 101 24.02 2.98 -9.49
N THR A 102 24.29 2.94 -10.79
CA THR A 102 23.83 3.94 -11.76
C THR A 102 22.74 3.31 -12.64
N CYS A 103 21.57 3.94 -12.69
CA CYS A 103 20.38 3.43 -13.38
C CYS A 103 19.84 4.45 -14.36
N GLY A 104 19.32 4.00 -15.50
CA GLY A 104 18.71 4.86 -16.53
C GLY A 104 19.61 5.11 -17.75
N GLU A 105 20.84 4.60 -17.74
CA GLU A 105 21.66 4.50 -18.94
C GLU A 105 21.33 3.18 -19.67
N ASN A 106 21.30 3.17 -21.00
CA ASN A 106 21.07 1.94 -21.80
C ASN A 106 22.26 0.96 -21.72
N THR A 107 23.16 1.15 -20.77
CA THR A 107 24.39 0.41 -20.54
C THR A 107 24.39 -0.11 -19.11
N GLY A 108 24.21 -1.42 -18.97
CA GLY A 108 24.09 -2.05 -17.66
C GLY A 108 23.71 -3.52 -17.79
N THR A 109 24.10 -4.33 -16.82
CA THR A 109 23.73 -5.75 -16.76
C THR A 109 22.60 -6.01 -15.77
N LEU A 110 22.36 -5.10 -14.82
CA LEU A 110 21.31 -5.23 -13.81
C LEU A 110 20.02 -4.59 -14.29
N TYR A 111 18.90 -5.09 -13.75
CA TYR A 111 17.57 -4.56 -13.99
C TYR A 111 17.02 -3.92 -12.73
N GLN A 112 16.77 -2.62 -12.76
CA GLN A 112 15.95 -1.98 -11.74
C GLN A 112 14.49 -2.05 -12.16
N VAL A 113 13.72 -2.85 -11.44
CA VAL A 113 12.30 -3.08 -11.71
C VAL A 113 11.47 -2.23 -10.76
N THR A 114 10.54 -1.47 -11.32
CA THR A 114 9.52 -0.73 -10.57
C THR A 114 8.15 -1.31 -10.88
N LEU A 115 7.53 -1.93 -9.88
CA LEU A 115 6.18 -2.44 -9.94
C LEU A 115 5.26 -1.46 -9.23
N SER A 116 4.30 -0.92 -9.96
CA SER A 116 3.23 -0.07 -9.42
C SER A 116 1.91 -0.77 -9.62
N VAL A 117 1.12 -0.99 -8.56
CA VAL A 117 -0.21 -1.58 -8.69
C VAL A 117 -1.25 -0.51 -8.38
N PRO A 118 -1.80 0.20 -9.38
CA PRO A 118 -2.92 1.11 -9.17
C PRO A 118 -4.26 0.38 -9.34
N LYS A 119 -5.30 0.88 -8.66
CA LYS A 119 -6.62 1.15 -9.28
C LYS A 119 -7.49 2.05 -8.41
N GLU A 120 -7.38 1.93 -7.09
CA GLU A 120 -8.00 2.80 -6.09
C GLU A 120 -7.16 2.72 -4.82
N ARG A 121 -7.23 3.73 -3.94
CA ARG A 121 -6.50 3.71 -2.66
C ARG A 121 -6.80 2.40 -1.91
N PRO A 122 -5.77 1.67 -1.45
CA PRO A 122 -4.36 2.06 -1.36
C PRO A 122 -3.51 1.66 -2.59
N GLN A 123 -2.57 2.55 -2.97
CA GLN A 123 -1.58 2.30 -4.02
C GLN A 123 -0.31 1.69 -3.41
N VAL A 124 0.23 0.66 -4.05
CA VAL A 124 1.50 0.03 -3.66
C VAL A 124 2.49 0.17 -4.81
N THR A 125 3.67 0.69 -4.51
CA THR A 125 4.79 0.76 -5.45
C THR A 125 6.00 0.09 -4.80
N LEU A 126 6.53 -0.93 -5.46
CA LEU A 126 7.74 -1.64 -5.06
C LEU A 126 8.83 -1.38 -6.10
N ARG A 127 10.05 -1.14 -5.62
CA ARG A 127 11.23 -0.96 -6.46
C ARG A 127 12.32 -1.88 -5.96
N THR A 128 12.94 -2.60 -6.89
CA THR A 128 14.01 -3.56 -6.58
C THR A 128 15.05 -3.57 -7.70
N VAL A 129 16.24 -4.06 -7.40
CA VAL A 129 17.32 -4.28 -8.38
C VAL A 129 17.59 -5.78 -8.46
N ILE A 130 17.59 -6.30 -9.67
CA ILE A 130 17.74 -7.72 -9.98
C ILE A 130 18.95 -7.89 -10.90
N ALA A 131 19.85 -8.79 -10.51
CA ALA A 131 20.94 -9.23 -11.37
C ALA A 131 20.48 -10.36 -12.31
N PRO A 132 21.01 -10.43 -13.53
CA PRO A 132 20.71 -11.49 -14.49
C PRO A 132 21.27 -12.86 -14.06
#